data_AF-A0AAV0IJR5-F1
#
_entry.id   AF-A0AAV0IJR5-F1
#
_cell.length_a   1.000
_cell.length_b   1.000
_cell.length_c   1.000
_cell.angle_alpha   90.00
_cell.angle_beta   90.00
_cell.angle_gamma   90.00
#
_symmetry.space_group_name_H-M   'P 1'
#
loop_
_entity.id
_entity.type
_entity.pdbx_description
1 polymer ?
#
loop_
_entity_poly.entity_id
_entity_poly.type
_entity_poly.pdbx_seq_one_letter_code
_entity_poly.pdbx_strand_id
1 'polypeptide(L)' 'MAELFIKQAAEYAKTRPSYPKQLFEFIASETPCHDVVWDVGTGSGQAAVSVSSPSFLLEYE' A
#
# COMPACT_ATOMS: atom_id res chain seq x y z
N MET A 1 22.48 5.18 -5.84
CA MET A 1 21.95 3.93 -5.23
C MET A 1 20.63 3.48 -5.86
N ALA A 2 19.66 4.37 -6.10
CA ALA A 2 18.37 4.01 -6.74
C ALA A 2 18.52 3.27 -8.08
N GLU A 3 19.52 3.63 -8.90
CA GLU A 3 19.75 3.00 -10.21
C GLU A 3 20.24 1.54 -10.15
N LEU A 4 20.77 1.09 -9.01
CA LEU A 4 21.34 -0.25 -8.87
C LEU A 4 20.30 -1.38 -8.89
N PHE A 5 19.01 -1.03 -8.71
CA PHE A 5 17.93 -2.00 -8.53
C PHE A 5 16.84 -1.94 -9.60
N ILE A 6 16.99 -1.11 -10.64
CA ILE A 6 15.96 -0.91 -11.67
C ILE A 6 15.61 -2.23 -12.38
N LYS A 7 16.62 -3.05 -12.71
CA LYS A 7 16.41 -4.31 -13.44
C LYS A 7 15.66 -5.35 -12.60
N GLN A 8 15.96 -5.40 -11.30
CA GLN A 8 15.36 -6.36 -10.37
C GLN A 8 14.00 -5.90 -9.86
N ALA A 9 13.72 -4.58 -9.87
CA ALA A 9 12.48 -4.02 -9.34
C ALA A 9 11.23 -4.58 -10.02
N ALA A 10 11.27 -4.80 -11.34
CA ALA A 10 10.13 -5.36 -12.08
C ALA A 10 9.86 -6.82 -11.68
N GLU A 11 10.91 -7.63 -11.51
CA GLU A 11 10.77 -9.02 -11.08
C GLU A 11 10.35 -9.12 -9.61
N TYR A 12 10.89 -8.25 -8.77
CA TYR A 12 10.50 -8.10 -7.37
C TYR A 12 9.01 -7.78 -7.25
N ALA A 13 8.49 -6.85 -8.06
CA ALA A 13 7.07 -6.50 -8.04
C ALA A 13 6.15 -7.66 -8.44
N LYS A 14 6.58 -8.54 -9.36
CA LYS A 14 5.79 -9.69 -9.84
C LYS A 14 5.77 -10.86 -8.87
N THR A 15 6.88 -11.12 -8.20
CA THR A 15 7.09 -12.32 -7.36
C THR A 15 6.76 -12.08 -5.89
N ARG A 16 6.74 -10.82 -5.47
CA ARG A 16 6.38 -10.39 -4.12
C ARG A 16 4.93 -10.79 -3.78
N PRO A 17 4.70 -11.48 -2.65
CA PRO A 17 3.35 -11.73 -2.13
C PRO A 17 2.55 -10.43 -1.96
N SER A 18 1.25 -10.49 -2.21
CA SER A 18 0.36 -9.36 -1.90
C SER A 18 -0.07 -9.38 -0.45
N TYR A 19 -0.40 -8.21 0.08
CA TYR A 19 -1.08 -8.09 1.36
C TYR A 19 -2.58 -8.40 1.22
N PRO A 20 -3.18 -9.05 2.23
CA PRO A 20 -4.62 -9.23 2.28
C PRO A 20 -5.33 -7.90 2.57
N LYS A 21 -6.55 -7.71 2.05
CA LYS A 21 -7.36 -6.50 2.28
C LYS A 21 -7.59 -6.24 3.77
N GLN A 22 -7.79 -7.30 4.55
CA GLN A 22 -8.05 -7.27 5.98
C GLN A 22 -6.92 -6.61 6.79
N LEU A 23 -5.68 -6.66 6.29
CA LEU A 23 -4.57 -5.96 6.93
C LEU A 23 -4.80 -4.44 6.90
N PHE A 24 -5.22 -3.92 5.74
CA PHE A 24 -5.47 -2.49 5.59
C PHE A 24 -6.73 -2.07 6.35
N GLU A 25 -7.79 -2.89 6.35
CA GLU A 25 -8.99 -2.64 7.15
C GLU A 25 -8.68 -2.52 8.64
N PHE A 26 -7.83 -3.41 9.17
CA PHE A 26 -7.38 -3.34 10.55
C PHE A 26 -6.56 -2.07 10.82
N ILE A 27 -5.63 -1.70 9.92
CA ILE A 27 -4.88 -0.45 10.09
C ILE A 27 -5.82 0.77 10.05
N ALA A 28 -6.85 0.73 9.19
CA ALA A 28 -7.90 1.75 9.12
C ALA A 28 -8.56 2.00 10.47
N SER A 29 -9.00 0.90 11.11
CA SER A 29 -9.80 0.96 12.34
C SER A 29 -9.03 1.58 13.50
N GLU A 30 -7.71 1.49 13.48
CA GLU A 30 -6.83 2.07 14.49
C GLU A 30 -6.45 3.54 14.21
N THR A 31 -6.95 4.14 13.11
CA THR A 31 -6.59 5.51 12.71
C THR A 31 -7.81 6.43 12.63
N PRO A 32 -7.72 7.67 13.16
CA PRO A 32 -8.86 8.59 13.20
C PRO A 32 -9.12 9.33 11.88
N CYS A 33 -8.17 9.34 10.93
CA CYS A 33 -8.28 10.07 9.67
C CYS A 33 -7.71 9.24 8.53
N HIS A 34 -8.34 9.33 7.36
CA HIS A 34 -8.00 8.53 6.17
C HIS A 34 -7.68 9.39 4.93
N ASP A 35 -7.52 10.71 5.11
CA ASP A 35 -7.29 11.66 4.02
C ASP A 35 -5.90 11.53 3.40
N VAL A 36 -4.89 11.22 4.23
CA VAL A 36 -3.48 11.13 3.82
C VAL A 36 -2.79 10.00 4.56
N VAL A 37 -1.99 9.23 3.82
CA VAL A 37 -1.15 8.16 4.34
C VAL A 37 0.29 8.31 3.83
N TRP A 38 1.26 7.93 4.65
CA TRP A 38 2.67 7.94 4.26
C TRP A 38 3.20 6.50 4.12
N ASP A 39 3.49 6.09 2.88
CA ASP A 39 4.11 4.80 2.56
C ASP A 39 5.65 4.94 2.49
N VAL A 40 6.31 4.74 3.62
CA VAL A 40 7.78 4.85 3.73
C VAL A 40 8.44 3.68 3.02
N GLY A 41 9.31 3.98 2.05
CA GLY A 41 9.99 2.93 1.29
C GLY A 41 9.05 2.16 0.36
N THR A 42 8.06 2.84 -0.20
CA THR A 42 6.98 2.28 -1.05
C THR A 42 7.45 1.34 -2.17
N GLY A 43 8.68 1.50 -2.67
CA GLY A 43 9.27 0.64 -3.68
C GLY A 43 8.40 0.63 -4.95
N SER A 44 7.85 -0.53 -5.31
CA SER A 44 6.94 -0.68 -6.44
C SER A 44 5.49 -0.21 -6.17
N GLY A 45 5.18 0.27 -4.97
CA GLY A 45 3.88 0.87 -4.64
C GLY A 45 2.76 -0.10 -4.27
N GLN A 46 3.02 -1.39 -4.04
CA GLN A 46 1.95 -2.37 -3.79
C GLN A 46 1.10 -2.04 -2.54
N ALA A 47 1.71 -1.50 -1.48
CA ALA A 47 0.98 -1.03 -0.31
C ALA A 47 0.21 0.26 -0.63
N ALA A 48 0.89 1.27 -1.18
CA ALA A 48 0.29 2.53 -1.63
C ALA A 48 -0.97 2.34 -2.49
N VAL A 49 -0.97 1.40 -3.46
CA VAL A 49 -2.16 1.12 -4.30
C VAL A 49 -3.33 0.60 -3.47
N SER A 50 -3.05 -0.28 -2.50
CA SER A 50 -4.10 -0.88 -1.66
C SER A 50 -4.77 0.15 -0.75
N VAL A 51 -3.99 1.09 -0.19
CA VAL A 51 -4.51 2.16 0.69
C VAL A 51 -5.09 3.35 -0.08
N SER A 52 -4.85 3.46 -1.39
CA SER A 52 -5.41 4.54 -2.24
C SER A 52 -6.82 4.24 -2.74
N SER A 53 -7.34 3.03 -2.51
CA SER A 53 -8.64 2.62 -3.05
C SER A 53 -9.80 3.23 -2.25
N PRO A 54 -10.76 3.91 -2.90
CA PRO A 54 -11.85 4.63 -2.22
C PRO A 54 -12.83 3.73 -1.46
N SER A 55 -12.71 2.40 -1.59
CA SER A 55 -13.44 1.40 -0.78
C SER A 55 -13.16 1.51 0.72
N PHE A 56 -12.15 2.29 1.11
CA PHE A 56 -11.78 2.59 2.49
C PHE A 56 -12.59 3.75 3.10
N LEU A 57 -13.34 4.50 2.29
CA LEU A 57 -13.97 5.77 2.69
C LEU A 57 -15.51 5.71 2.79
N LEU A 58 -16.13 4.52 2.66
CA LEU A 58 -17.60 4.39 2.55
C LEU A 58 -18.24 3.45 3.59
N GLU A 59 -17.81 3.49 4.85
CA GLU A 59 -18.62 2.96 5.95
C GLU A 59 -18.62 3.93 7.13
N TYR A 60 -19.28 5.08 6.99
CA TYR A 60 -19.80 5.87 8.11
C TYR A 60 -20.90 6.82 7.59
N GLU A 61 -22.12 6.28 7.42
CA GLU A 61 -23.38 6.99 7.72
C GLU A 61 -24.16 6.16 8.75
#